data_AF-A0AAD7GMC5-F1
#
_entry.id   AF-A0AAD7GMC5-F1
#
_cell.length_a   1.000
_cell.length_b   1.000
_cell.length_c   1.000
_cell.angle_alpha   90.00
_cell.angle_beta   90.00
_cell.angle_gamma   90.00
#
_symmetry.space_group_name_H-M   'P 1'
#
loop_
_entity.id
_entity.type
_entity.pdbx_description
1 polymer ?
#
loop_
_entity_poly.entity_id
_entity_poly.type
_entity_poly.pdbx_seq_one_letter_code
_entity_poly.pdbx_strand_id
1 'polypeptide(L)'
;MYPGARRGPSDSLVSVHHPGYHDRHESHHLTFPHDLVAAVAHLYIVCAPSSSLVWRSADRCRRFSPALHSFKKLYHSLRHDPHIFAMQSTSFSTNEDALDVLCHHFSLVKRLFPPNTPLQPTFEMQLTGPASRMATHVLAVRPSDGNPKSPLLMVPVDGPLYHQCFGRADFVPQSTTAPAPHLLAGAQLPSVTLPVIPVEVPHGASLPLVLLFGLGLETDLNLLASRILPPEVIGEFPNAAAMSTVMSRYKEHLFDWYLQYNQGMWKNILALGPRNTALVELVQTAYKVLADARRMRVRRW
;
A
#
# COMPACT_ATOMS: atom_id res chain seq x y z
N MET A 1 22.49 31.19 66.84
CA MET A 1 22.34 30.62 68.19
C MET A 1 21.03 29.84 68.24
N TYR A 2 21.09 28.51 68.36
CA TYR A 2 19.98 27.65 68.83
C TYR A 2 19.91 27.77 70.36
N PRO A 3 18.74 27.59 71.03
CA PRO A 3 18.05 26.29 71.20
C PRO A 3 16.50 26.42 71.15
N GLY A 4 15.64 25.41 71.25
CA GLY A 4 15.76 24.01 71.63
C GLY A 4 14.41 23.29 71.47
N ALA A 5 14.47 21.96 71.51
CA ALA A 5 13.42 21.00 71.18
C ALA A 5 12.34 20.76 72.26
N ARG A 6 11.14 20.29 71.84
CA ARG A 6 10.28 19.37 72.63
C ARG A 6 9.57 18.33 71.75
N ARG A 7 9.42 17.14 72.32
CA ARG A 7 8.96 15.85 71.78
C ARG A 7 7.45 15.62 71.95
N GLY A 8 6.86 14.88 71.01
CA GLY A 8 5.78 13.87 71.15
C GLY A 8 4.36 14.33 71.48
N PRO A 9 3.30 13.52 71.23
CA PRO A 9 3.32 12.05 71.04
C PRO A 9 2.59 11.52 69.78
N SER A 10 2.78 10.21 69.62
CA SER A 10 2.17 9.21 68.75
C SER A 10 0.65 9.21 68.68
N ASP A 11 0.11 8.96 67.48
CA ASP A 11 -1.13 8.18 67.33
C ASP A 11 -1.09 7.31 66.06
N SER A 12 -1.42 6.05 66.31
CA SER A 12 -1.52 4.91 65.42
C SER A 12 -2.89 4.86 64.75
N LEU A 13 -2.94 4.75 63.42
CA LEU A 13 -4.17 4.37 62.70
C LEU A 13 -3.88 3.38 61.56
N VAL A 14 -4.20 2.12 61.87
CA VAL A 14 -4.98 1.15 61.09
C VAL A 14 -4.76 1.12 59.58
N SER A 15 -4.02 0.07 59.16
CA SER A 15 -3.97 -0.42 57.77
C SER A 15 -5.19 -1.32 57.51
N VAL A 16 -6.05 -0.93 56.57
CA VAL A 16 -7.14 -1.77 56.03
C VAL A 16 -6.65 -2.37 54.72
N HIS A 17 -6.35 -3.67 54.74
CA HIS A 17 -6.10 -4.47 53.55
C HIS A 17 -7.40 -4.65 52.76
N HIS A 18 -7.42 -4.23 51.49
CA HIS A 18 -8.36 -4.71 50.48
C HIS A 18 -7.63 -5.71 49.58
N PRO A 19 -8.19 -6.92 49.32
CA PRO A 19 -7.64 -7.83 48.33
C PRO A 19 -8.06 -7.39 46.93
N GLY A 20 -7.11 -6.83 46.18
CA GLY A 20 -7.25 -6.50 44.77
C GLY A 20 -7.24 -7.76 43.91
N TYR A 21 -8.33 -7.93 43.16
CA TYR A 21 -8.59 -8.94 42.16
C TYR A 21 -7.52 -8.89 41.05
N HIS A 22 -6.71 -9.94 40.91
CA HIS A 22 -5.76 -10.10 39.80
C HIS A 22 -6.50 -10.72 38.61
N ASP A 23 -6.92 -9.89 37.66
CA ASP A 23 -7.40 -10.35 36.37
C ASP A 23 -6.18 -10.52 35.43
N ARG A 24 -5.86 -11.78 35.13
CA ARG A 24 -4.81 -12.15 34.16
C ARG A 24 -5.37 -11.95 32.76
N HIS A 25 -5.09 -10.80 32.16
CA HIS A 25 -5.15 -10.66 30.71
C HIS A 25 -3.94 -11.39 30.09
N GLU A 26 -4.20 -12.57 29.53
CA GLU A 26 -3.29 -13.27 28.64
C GLU A 26 -3.11 -12.46 27.34
N SER A 27 -1.95 -11.84 27.19
CA SER A 27 -1.50 -11.21 25.95
C SER A 27 -1.14 -12.30 24.94
N HIS A 28 -2.08 -12.69 24.08
CA HIS A 28 -1.79 -13.48 22.89
C HIS A 28 -0.97 -12.65 21.91
N HIS A 29 0.35 -12.77 21.98
CA HIS A 29 1.25 -12.41 20.90
C HIS A 29 0.97 -13.32 19.69
N LEU A 30 0.22 -12.81 18.72
CA LEU A 30 0.17 -13.39 17.37
C LEU A 30 1.50 -13.08 16.68
N THR A 31 2.47 -13.98 16.83
CA THR A 31 3.65 -14.04 15.99
C THR A 31 3.22 -14.45 14.58
N PHE A 32 3.36 -13.53 13.62
CA PHE A 32 3.25 -13.84 12.21
C PHE A 32 4.45 -14.72 11.81
N PRO A 33 4.25 -15.87 11.16
CA PRO A 33 5.37 -16.74 10.78
C PRO A 33 6.13 -16.11 9.61
N HIS A 34 7.44 -15.92 9.80
CA HIS A 34 8.41 -15.55 8.77
C HIS A 34 8.44 -16.53 7.58
N ASP A 35 7.83 -17.71 7.70
CA ASP A 35 7.83 -18.78 6.71
C ASP A 35 6.95 -18.54 5.48
N LEU A 36 6.04 -17.55 5.52
CA LEU A 36 5.15 -17.28 4.38
C LEU A 36 5.90 -16.60 3.22
N VAL A 37 6.98 -15.88 3.49
CA VAL A 37 7.83 -15.26 2.46
C VAL A 37 8.70 -16.30 1.74
N ALA A 38 9.22 -17.29 2.47
CA ALA A 38 9.98 -18.41 1.89
C ALA A 38 9.10 -19.35 1.06
N ALA A 39 7.86 -19.62 1.51
CA ALA A 39 6.91 -20.44 0.78
C ALA A 39 6.45 -19.80 -0.54
N VAL A 40 6.30 -18.47 -0.58
CA VAL A 40 6.01 -17.75 -1.82
C VAL A 40 7.22 -17.74 -2.75
N ALA A 41 8.45 -17.59 -2.25
CA ALA A 41 9.66 -17.69 -3.06
C ALA A 41 9.87 -19.08 -3.70
N HIS A 42 9.54 -20.16 -2.98
CA HIS A 42 9.64 -21.53 -3.52
C HIS A 42 8.60 -21.85 -4.59
N LEU A 43 7.43 -21.21 -4.58
CA LEU A 43 6.43 -21.39 -5.64
C LEU A 43 6.87 -20.76 -6.99
N TYR A 44 7.85 -19.85 -6.98
CA TYR A 44 8.32 -19.14 -8.17
C TYR A 44 9.45 -19.86 -8.94
N ILE A 45 10.08 -20.90 -8.37
CA ILE A 45 11.17 -21.64 -9.04
C ILE A 45 10.65 -22.80 -9.93
N VAL A 46 9.39 -23.23 -9.81
CA VAL A 46 8.85 -24.39 -10.55
C VAL A 46 8.06 -23.99 -11.81
N CYS A 47 8.47 -22.93 -12.49
CA CYS A 47 7.93 -22.55 -13.81
C CYS A 47 9.06 -22.41 -14.84
N ALA A 48 9.85 -23.47 -15.00
CA ALA A 48 10.61 -23.75 -16.22
C ALA A 48 10.02 -25.00 -16.90
N PRO A 49 10.03 -25.10 -18.24
CA PRO A 49 9.24 -26.09 -18.96
C PRO A 49 9.96 -27.44 -18.91
N SER A 50 9.42 -28.39 -18.16
CA SER A 50 9.74 -29.80 -18.39
C SER A 50 8.46 -30.63 -18.34
N SER A 51 8.36 -31.42 -19.38
CA SER A 51 7.22 -32.16 -19.88
C SER A 51 6.68 -33.20 -18.90
N SER A 52 5.39 -33.50 -19.05
CA SER A 52 4.66 -34.63 -18.49
C SER A 52 4.33 -34.57 -16.99
N LEU A 53 3.14 -34.04 -16.70
CA LEU A 53 2.33 -34.52 -15.59
C LEU A 53 0.87 -34.43 -16.01
N VAL A 54 0.29 -35.60 -16.27
CA VAL A 54 -1.13 -35.82 -16.53
C VAL A 54 -1.91 -35.38 -15.28
N TRP A 55 -2.72 -34.33 -15.38
CA TRP A 55 -3.63 -33.92 -14.30
C TRP A 55 -5.08 -34.24 -14.69
N ARG A 56 -5.65 -35.20 -13.96
CA ARG A 56 -7.06 -35.57 -14.01
C ARG A 56 -7.94 -34.42 -13.51
N SER A 57 -8.78 -33.97 -14.43
CA SER A 57 -10.18 -33.48 -14.32
C SER A 57 -10.69 -32.89 -13.00
N ALA A 58 -11.09 -31.63 -13.10
CA ALA A 58 -12.35 -31.03 -12.64
C ALA A 58 -13.05 -31.66 -11.42
N ASP A 59 -12.80 -31.11 -10.23
CA ASP A 59 -13.84 -31.00 -9.17
C ASP A 59 -13.51 -30.04 -8.01
N ARG A 60 -12.51 -29.16 -8.15
CA ARG A 60 -12.04 -28.29 -7.05
C ARG A 60 -12.32 -26.79 -7.24
N CYS A 61 -13.42 -26.43 -7.93
CA CYS A 61 -13.87 -25.04 -8.09
C CYS A 61 -14.96 -24.58 -7.11
N ARG A 62 -15.27 -25.33 -6.04
CA ARG A 62 -16.29 -24.97 -5.03
C ARG A 62 -15.73 -24.44 -3.70
N ARG A 63 -14.62 -23.71 -3.71
CA ARG A 63 -14.19 -22.90 -2.57
C ARG A 63 -13.79 -21.51 -3.03
N PHE A 64 -14.78 -20.77 -3.53
CA PHE A 64 -14.68 -19.32 -3.59
C PHE A 64 -14.78 -18.78 -2.15
N SER A 65 -13.67 -18.18 -1.72
CA SER A 65 -13.35 -17.72 -0.37
C SER A 65 -14.26 -16.58 0.13
N PRO A 66 -14.38 -16.35 1.46
CA PRO A 66 -15.00 -15.17 2.07
C PRO A 66 -14.67 -13.79 1.45
N ALA A 67 -13.61 -13.66 0.66
CA ALA A 67 -13.26 -12.47 -0.11
C ALA A 67 -14.39 -11.97 -1.06
N LEU A 68 -15.20 -12.87 -1.63
CA LEU A 68 -16.37 -12.48 -2.44
C LEU A 68 -17.50 -11.88 -1.59
N HIS A 69 -17.56 -12.23 -0.30
CA HIS A 69 -18.52 -11.68 0.64
C HIS A 69 -18.07 -10.29 1.14
N SER A 70 -16.76 -10.07 1.35
CA SER A 70 -16.18 -8.74 1.58
C SER A 70 -16.45 -7.80 0.42
N PHE A 71 -16.35 -8.30 -0.82
CA PHE A 71 -16.61 -7.52 -2.01
C PHE A 71 -18.09 -7.21 -2.25
N LYS A 72 -18.99 -8.16 -1.95
CA LYS A 72 -20.44 -7.94 -1.99
C LYS A 72 -20.89 -7.00 -0.85
N LYS A 73 -20.24 -7.07 0.33
CA LYS A 73 -20.41 -6.10 1.42
C LYS A 73 -19.86 -4.72 1.04
N LEU A 74 -18.70 -4.62 0.40
CA LEU A 74 -18.17 -3.36 -0.11
C LEU A 74 -19.13 -2.76 -1.14
N TYR A 75 -19.54 -3.53 -2.15
CA TYR A 75 -20.48 -3.09 -3.17
C TYR A 75 -21.85 -2.67 -2.60
N HIS A 76 -22.37 -3.38 -1.59
CA HIS A 76 -23.62 -2.98 -0.92
C HIS A 76 -23.46 -1.85 0.11
N SER A 77 -22.35 -1.79 0.85
CA SER A 77 -22.02 -0.71 1.80
C SER A 77 -21.79 0.61 1.08
N LEU A 78 -21.21 0.57 -0.12
CA LEU A 78 -21.04 1.72 -1.02
C LEU A 78 -22.37 2.22 -1.60
N ARG A 79 -23.45 1.41 -1.55
CA ARG A 79 -24.77 1.78 -2.09
C ARG A 79 -25.71 2.37 -1.03
N HIS A 80 -25.39 2.28 0.27
CA HIS A 80 -26.37 2.51 1.34
C HIS A 80 -25.94 3.38 2.54
N ASP A 81 -24.72 3.91 2.63
CA ASP A 81 -24.36 4.75 3.78
C ASP A 81 -23.40 5.92 3.44
N PRO A 82 -23.90 7.15 3.19
CA PRO A 82 -23.07 8.29 2.79
C PRO A 82 -22.54 9.13 3.98
N HIS A 83 -22.69 8.71 5.24
CA HIS A 83 -22.57 9.65 6.38
C HIS A 83 -21.50 9.40 7.46
N ILE A 84 -20.55 8.48 7.31
CA ILE A 84 -19.48 8.33 8.32
C ILE A 84 -18.09 8.33 7.68
N PHE A 85 -17.60 9.54 7.39
CA PHE A 85 -16.21 10.05 7.47
C PHE A 85 -16.12 11.34 6.63
N ALA A 86 -16.72 12.42 7.13
CA ALA A 86 -16.61 13.75 6.53
C ALA A 86 -15.32 14.44 6.98
N MET A 87 -14.19 14.01 6.43
CA MET A 87 -13.21 14.98 5.95
C MET A 87 -13.44 15.05 4.45
N GLN A 88 -13.80 16.24 3.95
CA GLN A 88 -14.03 16.51 2.53
C GLN A 88 -12.75 16.21 1.75
N SER A 89 -12.55 14.94 1.40
CA SER A 89 -11.49 14.50 0.51
C SER A 89 -11.96 14.85 -0.88
N THR A 90 -11.22 15.73 -1.55
CA THR A 90 -11.39 16.04 -2.97
C THR A 90 -11.26 14.72 -3.72
N SER A 91 -12.39 14.13 -4.11
CA SER A 91 -12.39 12.85 -4.83
C SER A 91 -11.61 13.02 -6.13
N PHE A 92 -10.61 12.18 -6.29
CA PHE A 92 -9.67 12.22 -7.38
C PHE A 92 -10.32 12.08 -8.76
N SER A 93 -9.78 12.77 -9.77
CA SER A 93 -10.25 12.61 -11.15
C SER A 93 -9.77 11.28 -11.73
N THR A 94 -10.64 10.58 -12.45
CA THR A 94 -10.34 9.29 -13.08
C THR A 94 -9.18 9.31 -14.07
N ASN A 95 -8.69 10.48 -14.48
CA ASN A 95 -7.65 10.64 -15.50
C ASN A 95 -6.27 11.05 -14.97
N GLU A 96 -6.15 11.46 -13.72
CA GLU A 96 -4.89 12.01 -13.22
C GLU A 96 -3.88 10.89 -12.89
N ASP A 97 -2.57 11.15 -12.90
CA ASP A 97 -1.56 10.12 -12.63
C ASP A 97 -1.47 9.81 -11.12
N ALA A 98 -1.22 8.55 -10.75
CA ALA A 98 -1.19 8.14 -9.34
C ALA A 98 -0.09 8.87 -8.52
N LEU A 99 1.01 9.28 -9.17
CA LEU A 99 2.03 10.08 -8.52
C LEU A 99 1.61 11.56 -8.39
N ASP A 100 0.85 12.10 -9.34
CA ASP A 100 0.35 13.47 -9.26
C ASP A 100 -0.56 13.62 -8.03
N VAL A 101 -1.46 12.66 -7.78
CA VAL A 101 -2.33 12.66 -6.58
C VAL A 101 -1.53 12.63 -5.30
N LEU A 102 -0.52 11.75 -5.22
CA LEU A 102 0.33 11.65 -4.04
C LEU A 102 1.02 12.99 -3.78
N CYS A 103 1.58 13.60 -4.82
CA CYS A 103 2.17 14.93 -4.72
C CYS A 103 1.14 15.96 -4.23
N HIS A 104 -0.08 15.96 -4.77
CA HIS A 104 -1.16 16.84 -4.34
C HIS A 104 -1.57 16.64 -2.87
N HIS A 105 -1.72 15.40 -2.40
CA HIS A 105 -2.02 15.10 -0.98
C HIS A 105 -0.97 15.68 -0.02
N PHE A 106 0.29 15.71 -0.43
CA PHE A 106 1.38 16.31 0.35
C PHE A 106 1.63 17.79 0.01
N SER A 107 0.81 18.39 -0.86
CA SER A 107 0.98 19.76 -1.38
C SER A 107 2.36 20.00 -1.98
N LEU A 108 2.86 19.04 -2.76
CA LEU A 108 4.15 19.08 -3.42
C LEU A 108 3.99 19.19 -4.94
N VAL A 109 4.94 19.85 -5.58
CA VAL A 109 5.09 19.86 -7.03
C VAL A 109 5.81 18.59 -7.46
N LYS A 110 5.20 17.79 -8.34
CA LYS A 110 5.87 16.63 -8.95
C LYS A 110 7.11 17.10 -9.71
N ARG A 111 8.23 16.42 -9.47
CA ARG A 111 9.48 16.66 -10.19
C ARG A 111 9.94 15.40 -10.90
N LEU A 112 10.37 15.57 -12.14
CA LEU A 112 11.06 14.54 -12.89
C LEU A 112 12.53 14.56 -12.50
N PHE A 113 13.09 13.38 -12.21
CA PHE A 113 14.52 13.25 -11.93
C PHE A 113 15.24 12.91 -13.23
N PRO A 114 16.21 13.72 -13.69
CA PRO A 114 16.87 13.45 -14.96
C PRO A 114 17.64 12.12 -14.92
N PRO A 115 17.62 11.33 -16.01
CA PRO A 115 18.37 10.08 -16.07
C PRO A 115 19.86 10.34 -15.86
N ASN A 116 20.57 9.38 -15.26
CA ASN A 116 22.00 9.44 -14.95
C ASN A 116 22.45 10.50 -13.92
N THR A 117 21.51 11.19 -13.26
CA THR A 117 21.88 12.11 -12.17
C THR A 117 22.26 11.29 -10.93
N PRO A 118 23.42 11.54 -10.29
CA PRO A 118 23.78 10.85 -9.06
C PRO A 118 22.77 11.17 -7.97
N LEU A 119 22.32 10.13 -7.26
CA LEU A 119 21.34 10.28 -6.20
C LEU A 119 21.96 11.03 -5.02
N GLN A 120 21.37 12.16 -4.66
CA GLN A 120 21.76 12.93 -3.49
C GLN A 120 21.08 12.37 -2.23
N PRO A 121 21.68 12.54 -1.03
CA PRO A 121 21.07 12.07 0.23
C PRO A 121 19.80 12.84 0.60
N THR A 122 19.62 14.04 0.06
CA THR A 122 18.44 14.88 0.24
C THR A 122 17.90 15.36 -1.10
N PHE A 123 16.61 15.69 -1.14
CA PHE A 123 15.93 16.19 -2.33
C PHE A 123 15.02 17.36 -1.96
N GLU A 124 15.12 18.43 -2.75
CA GLU A 124 14.29 19.62 -2.58
C GLU A 124 13.00 19.49 -3.39
N MET A 125 11.87 19.59 -2.70
CA MET A 125 10.55 19.61 -3.31
C MET A 125 9.87 20.94 -3.02
N GLN A 126 9.25 21.52 -4.05
CA GLN A 126 8.49 22.76 -3.92
C GLN A 126 7.09 22.46 -3.40
N LEU A 127 6.59 23.33 -2.53
CA LEU A 127 5.22 23.27 -2.03
C LEU A 127 4.28 24.01 -2.98
N THR A 128 3.10 23.47 -3.21
CA THR A 128 2.02 24.13 -3.96
C THR A 128 1.16 25.02 -3.07
N GLY A 129 1.18 24.80 -1.75
CA GLY A 129 0.36 25.53 -0.78
C GLY A 129 0.57 25.04 0.65
N PRO A 130 -0.27 25.49 1.61
CA PRO A 130 -0.24 24.98 2.98
C PRO A 130 -0.64 23.51 3.00
N ALA A 131 0.28 22.63 3.40
CA ALA A 131 0.04 21.20 3.47
C ALA A 131 -0.73 20.83 4.75
N SER A 132 -1.86 20.13 4.63
CA SER A 132 -2.52 19.50 5.77
C SER A 132 -1.67 18.38 6.36
N ARG A 133 -0.81 17.78 5.53
CA ARG A 133 0.12 16.71 5.88
C ARG A 133 1.41 16.86 5.08
N MET A 134 2.56 16.79 5.76
CA MET A 134 3.86 16.91 5.11
C MET A 134 4.48 15.54 4.87
N ALA A 135 5.04 15.33 3.68
CA ALA A 135 5.94 14.21 3.44
C ALA A 135 7.19 14.37 4.33
N THR A 136 7.68 13.26 4.87
CA THR A 136 8.92 13.27 5.69
C THR A 136 10.10 12.67 4.94
N HIS A 137 9.85 11.91 3.88
CA HIS A 137 10.88 11.30 3.04
C HIS A 137 10.46 11.33 1.56
N VAL A 138 11.45 11.09 0.69
CA VAL A 138 11.22 10.79 -0.73
C VAL A 138 11.82 9.44 -1.06
N LEU A 139 11.01 8.56 -1.61
CA LEU A 139 11.50 7.29 -2.16
C LEU A 139 12.05 7.55 -3.56
N ALA A 140 13.32 7.23 -3.76
CA ALA A 140 13.98 7.21 -5.05
C ALA A 140 13.86 5.81 -5.65
N VAL A 141 12.80 5.62 -6.43
CA VAL A 141 12.31 4.31 -6.84
C VAL A 141 12.94 3.91 -8.17
N ARG A 142 13.65 2.78 -8.16
CA ARG A 142 14.16 2.10 -9.34
C ARG A 142 13.40 0.79 -9.58
N PRO A 143 13.02 0.47 -10.82
CA PRO A 143 12.53 -0.86 -11.14
C PRO A 143 13.66 -1.89 -10.98
N SER A 144 13.35 -3.06 -10.42
CA SER A 144 14.29 -4.19 -10.26
C SER A 144 14.66 -4.88 -11.58
N ASP A 145 14.16 -4.40 -12.72
CA ASP A 145 14.51 -4.94 -14.04
C ASP A 145 15.97 -4.66 -14.43
N GLY A 146 16.67 -3.86 -13.62
CA GLY A 146 18.08 -3.52 -13.82
C GLY A 146 18.31 -2.64 -15.04
N ASN A 147 17.26 -2.08 -15.64
CA ASN A 147 17.41 -1.18 -16.79
C ASN A 147 17.87 0.20 -16.30
N PRO A 148 19.14 0.59 -16.52
CA PRO A 148 19.67 1.86 -16.03
C PRO A 148 19.03 3.07 -16.73
N LYS A 149 18.32 2.84 -17.86
CA LYS A 149 17.62 3.89 -18.60
C LYS A 149 16.21 4.15 -18.09
N SER A 150 15.68 3.30 -17.22
CA SER A 150 14.38 3.52 -16.61
C SER A 150 14.41 4.81 -15.77
N PRO A 151 13.45 5.73 -15.94
CA PRO A 151 13.45 6.98 -15.21
C PRO A 151 13.32 6.72 -13.71
N LEU A 152 14.11 7.44 -12.90
CA LEU A 152 14.00 7.38 -11.45
C LEU A 152 12.73 8.12 -11.03
N LEU A 153 11.87 7.44 -10.27
CA LEU A 153 10.65 8.03 -9.76
C LEU A 153 10.87 8.55 -8.34
N MET A 154 10.57 9.83 -8.10
CA MET A 154 10.64 10.45 -6.77
C MET A 154 9.25 10.45 -6.15
N VAL A 155 9.02 9.59 -5.16
CA VAL A 155 7.68 9.39 -4.57
C VAL A 155 7.68 9.91 -3.12
N PRO A 156 6.91 10.96 -2.81
CA PRO A 156 6.82 11.48 -1.46
C PRO A 156 6.09 10.50 -0.53
N VAL A 157 6.55 10.39 0.72
CA VAL A 157 5.92 9.54 1.73
C VAL A 157 6.00 10.18 3.12
N ASP A 158 4.94 10.00 3.90
CA ASP A 158 4.94 10.24 5.35
C ASP A 158 5.37 8.95 6.05
N GLY A 159 6.57 8.95 6.63
CA GLY A 159 7.16 7.84 7.37
C GLY A 159 6.27 7.32 8.51
N PRO A 160 5.87 8.16 9.49
CA PRO A 160 4.90 7.76 10.51
C PRO A 160 3.64 7.09 9.95
N LEU A 161 3.02 7.64 8.90
CA LEU A 161 1.87 7.01 8.25
C LEU A 161 2.21 5.65 7.65
N TYR A 162 3.35 5.57 6.97
CA TYR A 162 3.81 4.36 6.33
C TYR A 162 3.98 3.22 7.35
N HIS A 163 4.60 3.48 8.51
CA HIS A 163 4.73 2.47 9.58
C HIS A 163 3.40 2.01 10.17
N GLN A 164 2.38 2.88 10.18
CA GLN A 164 1.04 2.53 10.65
C GLN A 164 0.32 1.62 9.63
N CYS A 165 0.53 1.88 8.34
CA CYS A 165 -0.22 1.27 7.25
C CYS A 165 0.46 0.06 6.59
N PHE A 166 1.77 -0.11 6.75
CA PHE A 166 2.55 -1.17 6.13
C PHE A 166 3.25 -2.05 7.18
N GLY A 167 3.39 -3.35 6.87
CA GLY A 167 4.06 -4.31 7.74
C GLY A 167 5.58 -4.15 7.77
N ARG A 168 6.17 -3.63 6.69
CA ARG A 168 7.61 -3.51 6.52
C ARG A 168 8.14 -2.15 6.95
N ALA A 169 8.39 -2.02 8.25
CA ALA A 169 8.98 -0.82 8.83
C ALA A 169 10.44 -0.58 8.39
N ASP A 170 11.13 -1.57 7.84
CA ASP A 170 12.52 -1.45 7.39
C ASP A 170 12.68 -0.59 6.11
N PHE A 171 11.59 -0.36 5.38
CA PHE A 171 11.62 0.31 4.09
C PHE A 171 11.77 1.83 4.19
N VAL A 172 11.24 2.43 5.24
CA VAL A 172 11.28 3.87 5.50
C VAL A 172 11.80 4.05 6.92
N PRO A 173 12.93 4.75 7.13
CA PRO A 173 13.40 5.05 8.47
C PRO A 173 12.36 5.83 9.27
N GLN A 174 12.28 5.56 10.58
CA GLN A 174 11.45 6.37 11.46
C GLN A 174 12.04 7.77 11.56
N SER A 175 11.34 8.75 10.97
CA SER A 175 11.55 10.17 11.25
C SER A 175 10.38 10.67 12.09
N THR A 176 10.71 11.43 13.14
CA THR A 176 9.73 11.98 14.07
C THR A 176 9.44 13.46 13.84
N THR A 177 10.26 14.14 13.02
CA THR A 177 10.12 15.57 12.77
C THR A 177 9.69 15.84 11.34
N ALA A 178 8.59 16.59 11.21
CA ALA A 178 8.20 17.14 9.92
C ALA A 178 9.26 18.16 9.45
N PRO A 179 9.60 18.18 8.15
CA PRO A 179 10.59 19.10 7.61
C PRO A 179 10.04 20.52 7.64
N ALA A 180 10.87 21.49 8.03
CA ALA A 180 10.47 22.89 8.02
C ALA A 180 10.50 23.46 6.59
N PRO A 181 9.41 24.07 6.11
CA PRO A 181 9.43 24.83 4.87
C PRO A 181 10.44 25.97 4.93
N HIS A 182 11.16 26.21 3.83
CA HIS A 182 12.09 27.33 3.70
C HIS A 182 12.00 27.92 2.29
N LEU A 183 12.37 29.20 2.16
CA LEU A 183 12.38 29.88 0.88
C LEU A 183 13.81 29.88 0.31
N LEU A 184 13.99 29.26 -0.86
CA LEU A 184 15.27 29.28 -1.56
C LEU A 184 15.48 30.64 -2.24
N ALA A 185 16.74 31.08 -2.33
CA ALA A 185 17.07 32.34 -2.99
C ALA A 185 16.59 32.32 -4.46
N GLY A 186 15.71 33.25 -4.82
CA GLY A 186 15.13 33.35 -6.16
C GLY A 186 13.94 32.42 -6.45
N ALA A 187 13.55 31.55 -5.52
CA ALA A 187 12.33 30.76 -5.64
C ALA A 187 11.10 31.58 -5.24
N GLN A 188 10.00 31.42 -5.99
CA GLN A 188 8.72 32.05 -5.67
C GLN A 188 7.90 31.23 -4.66
N LEU A 189 8.12 29.91 -4.63
CA LEU A 189 7.39 28.98 -3.77
C LEU A 189 8.30 28.44 -2.67
N PRO A 190 7.78 28.26 -1.44
CA PRO A 190 8.52 27.60 -0.38
C PRO A 190 8.85 26.17 -0.77
N SER A 191 9.97 25.66 -0.28
CA SER A 191 10.47 24.32 -0.54
C SER A 191 10.72 23.57 0.77
N VAL A 192 10.79 22.25 0.68
CA VAL A 192 11.14 21.35 1.77
C VAL A 192 12.28 20.45 1.34
N THR A 193 13.24 20.24 2.24
CA THR A 193 14.36 19.33 2.01
C THR A 193 14.04 18.01 2.67
N LEU A 194 13.89 16.97 1.85
CA LEU A 194 13.48 15.65 2.29
C LEU A 194 14.65 14.66 2.18
N PRO A 195 14.90 13.81 3.19
CA PRO A 195 15.82 12.69 3.06
C PRO A 195 15.36 11.75 1.95
N VAL A 196 16.31 11.29 1.15
CA VAL A 196 16.09 10.40 0.01
C VAL A 196 16.40 8.96 0.41
N ILE A 197 15.45 8.06 0.16
CA ILE A 197 15.61 6.64 0.42
C ILE A 197 15.67 5.92 -0.93
N PRO A 198 16.83 5.35 -1.32
CA PRO A 198 16.91 4.54 -2.51
C PRO A 198 16.12 3.25 -2.32
N VAL A 199 15.25 2.94 -3.27
CA VAL A 199 14.38 1.78 -3.19
C VAL A 199 14.36 1.07 -4.54
N GLU A 200 14.55 -0.25 -4.51
CA GLU A 200 14.27 -1.12 -5.65
C GLU A 200 12.92 -1.79 -5.46
N VAL A 201 12.06 -1.68 -6.48
CA VAL A 201 10.75 -2.32 -6.47
C VAL A 201 10.54 -3.19 -7.70
N PRO A 202 9.76 -4.28 -7.59
CA PRO A 202 9.42 -5.12 -8.72
C PRO A 202 8.79 -4.37 -9.90
N HIS A 203 8.00 -3.33 -9.64
CA HIS A 203 7.37 -2.53 -10.69
C HIS A 203 7.17 -1.08 -10.26
N GLY A 204 7.99 -0.16 -10.79
CA GLY A 204 7.99 1.25 -10.40
C GLY A 204 6.66 1.97 -10.66
N ALA A 205 6.05 1.73 -11.84
CA ALA A 205 4.86 2.46 -12.27
C ALA A 205 3.61 2.19 -11.40
N SER A 206 3.49 1.00 -10.79
CA SER A 206 2.36 0.69 -9.90
C SER A 206 2.59 1.11 -8.45
N LEU A 207 3.80 1.48 -8.07
CA LEU A 207 4.12 1.80 -6.67
C LEU A 207 3.34 3.01 -6.14
N PRO A 208 3.22 4.15 -6.87
CA PRO A 208 2.40 5.28 -6.41
C PRO A 208 0.96 4.87 -6.09
N LEU A 209 0.34 4.04 -6.94
CA LEU A 209 -1.02 3.58 -6.74
C LEU A 209 -1.13 2.69 -5.48
N VAL A 210 -0.16 1.80 -5.23
CA VAL A 210 -0.13 0.99 -4.00
C VAL A 210 0.03 1.86 -2.77
N LEU A 211 0.89 2.87 -2.81
CA LEU A 211 1.09 3.79 -1.68
C LEU A 211 -0.16 4.64 -1.42
N LEU A 212 -0.79 5.17 -2.47
CA LEU A 212 -1.99 6.01 -2.35
C LEU A 212 -3.11 5.29 -1.57
N PHE A 213 -3.45 4.06 -1.98
CA PHE A 213 -4.48 3.25 -1.32
C PHE A 213 -3.99 2.59 -0.03
N GLY A 214 -2.71 2.21 0.04
CA GLY A 214 -2.12 1.55 1.20
C GLY A 214 -2.02 2.47 2.40
N LEU A 215 -1.66 3.75 2.17
CA LEU A 215 -1.62 4.80 3.18
C LEU A 215 -3.02 5.32 3.56
N GLY A 216 -4.08 4.91 2.86
CA GLY A 216 -5.44 5.39 3.07
C GLY A 216 -5.65 6.85 2.64
N LEU A 217 -4.80 7.36 1.73
CA LEU A 217 -4.97 8.71 1.15
C LEU A 217 -6.09 8.72 0.09
N GLU A 218 -6.24 7.61 -0.63
CA GLU A 218 -7.43 7.31 -1.43
C GLU A 218 -8.14 6.07 -0.88
N THR A 219 -9.46 6.13 -0.84
CA THR A 219 -10.33 5.10 -0.25
C THR A 219 -11.36 4.55 -1.22
N ASP A 220 -11.58 5.21 -2.37
CA ASP A 220 -12.52 4.74 -3.39
C ASP A 220 -11.96 3.54 -4.16
N LEU A 221 -12.38 2.34 -3.77
CA LEU A 221 -11.97 1.11 -4.43
C LEU A 221 -12.52 0.96 -5.85
N ASN A 222 -13.56 1.70 -6.23
CA ASN A 222 -14.06 1.68 -7.61
C ASN A 222 -13.06 2.36 -8.54
N LEU A 223 -12.49 3.48 -8.08
CA LEU A 223 -11.39 4.13 -8.77
C LEU A 223 -10.19 3.18 -8.91
N LEU A 224 -9.80 2.46 -7.85
CA LEU A 224 -8.75 1.44 -7.94
C LEU A 224 -9.08 0.37 -8.98
N ALA A 225 -10.30 -0.18 -8.94
CA ALA A 225 -10.75 -1.20 -9.88
C ALA A 225 -10.66 -0.70 -11.33
N SER A 226 -11.09 0.53 -11.60
CA SER A 226 -11.03 1.17 -12.93
C SER A 226 -9.61 1.37 -13.46
N ARG A 227 -8.61 1.45 -12.57
CA ARG A 227 -7.20 1.58 -12.96
C ARG A 227 -6.54 0.23 -13.24
N ILE A 228 -7.03 -0.85 -12.65
CA ILE A 228 -6.39 -2.17 -12.75
C ILE A 228 -7.13 -3.14 -13.66
N LEU A 229 -8.38 -2.86 -14.02
CA LEU A 229 -9.19 -3.66 -14.93
C LEU A 229 -9.92 -2.78 -15.95
N PRO A 230 -10.19 -3.28 -17.17
CA PRO A 230 -11.05 -2.58 -18.11
C PRO A 230 -12.51 -2.45 -17.60
N PRO A 231 -13.25 -1.40 -17.99
CA PRO A 231 -14.64 -1.19 -17.59
C PRO A 231 -15.57 -2.38 -17.92
N GLU A 232 -15.40 -3.01 -19.07
CA GLU A 232 -16.18 -4.15 -19.54
C GLU A 232 -15.94 -5.38 -18.66
N VAL A 233 -14.72 -5.54 -18.14
CA VAL A 233 -14.40 -6.61 -17.20
C VAL A 233 -15.00 -6.31 -15.83
N ILE A 234 -15.00 -5.03 -15.41
CA ILE A 234 -15.63 -4.59 -14.15
C ILE A 234 -17.15 -4.78 -14.21
N GLY A 235 -17.78 -4.59 -15.36
CA GLY A 235 -19.23 -4.80 -15.56
C GLY A 235 -19.72 -6.22 -15.25
N GLU A 236 -18.82 -7.22 -15.32
CA GLU A 236 -19.13 -8.62 -15.00
C GLU A 236 -18.96 -8.97 -13.51
N PHE A 237 -18.55 -8.00 -12.70
CA PHE A 237 -18.39 -8.20 -11.27
C PHE A 237 -19.72 -8.56 -10.59
N PRO A 238 -19.76 -9.50 -9.62
CA PRO A 238 -18.65 -10.21 -8.98
C PRO A 238 -18.28 -11.56 -9.62
N ASN A 239 -18.75 -11.86 -10.82
CA ASN A 239 -18.55 -13.16 -11.43
C ASN A 239 -17.15 -13.29 -12.06
N ALA A 240 -16.17 -13.71 -11.27
CA ALA A 240 -14.77 -13.84 -11.71
C ALA A 240 -14.59 -14.70 -12.99
N ALA A 241 -15.44 -15.71 -13.21
CA ALA A 241 -15.40 -16.52 -14.43
C ALA A 241 -15.88 -15.73 -15.66
N ALA A 242 -16.94 -14.94 -15.52
CA ALA A 242 -17.41 -14.02 -16.56
C ALA A 242 -16.38 -12.92 -16.84
N MET A 243 -15.82 -12.30 -15.78
CA MET A 243 -14.72 -11.33 -15.89
C MET A 243 -13.54 -11.89 -16.68
N SER A 244 -13.10 -13.12 -16.34
CA SER A 244 -11.98 -13.80 -17.04
C SER A 244 -12.31 -14.10 -18.49
N THR A 245 -13.57 -14.45 -18.77
CA THR A 245 -14.05 -14.71 -20.14
C THR A 245 -14.01 -13.43 -20.98
N VAL A 246 -14.50 -12.30 -20.45
CA VAL A 246 -14.43 -11.00 -21.12
C VAL A 246 -12.97 -10.60 -21.33
N MET A 247 -12.13 -10.69 -20.30
CA MET A 247 -10.71 -10.35 -20.38
C MET A 247 -9.95 -11.22 -21.40
N SER A 248 -10.31 -12.50 -21.53
CA SER A 248 -9.70 -13.41 -22.52
C SER A 248 -9.89 -12.96 -23.97
N ARG A 249 -10.89 -12.11 -24.25
CA ARG A 249 -11.22 -11.63 -25.61
C ARG A 249 -10.53 -10.32 -25.99
N TYR A 250 -9.83 -9.66 -25.06
CA TYR A 250 -9.13 -8.40 -25.33
C TYR A 250 -8.04 -8.54 -26.39
N LYS A 251 -7.64 -7.43 -27.00
CA LYS A 251 -6.45 -7.41 -27.89
C LYS A 251 -5.20 -7.82 -27.11
N GLU A 252 -4.27 -8.50 -27.78
CA GLU A 252 -3.06 -9.07 -27.16
C GLU A 252 -2.25 -8.03 -26.38
N HIS A 253 -1.85 -6.93 -27.04
CA HIS A 253 -1.09 -5.85 -26.40
C HIS A 253 -1.78 -5.24 -25.17
N LEU A 254 -3.10 -5.05 -25.19
CA LEU A 254 -3.84 -4.53 -24.04
C LEU A 254 -3.84 -5.53 -22.89
N PHE A 255 -4.09 -6.80 -23.21
CA PHE A 255 -4.07 -7.86 -22.21
C PHE A 255 -2.71 -8.01 -21.55
N ASP A 256 -1.63 -7.99 -22.35
CA ASP A 256 -0.27 -8.09 -21.84
C ASP A 256 0.07 -6.91 -20.95
N TRP A 257 -0.36 -5.70 -21.33
CA TRP A 257 -0.20 -4.52 -20.50
C TRP A 257 -0.90 -4.69 -19.13
N TYR A 258 -2.18 -5.07 -19.11
CA TYR A 258 -2.91 -5.28 -17.85
C TYR A 258 -2.30 -6.42 -17.02
N LEU A 259 -1.88 -7.51 -17.67
CA LEU A 259 -1.24 -8.65 -17.01
C LEU A 259 0.07 -8.22 -16.33
N GLN A 260 0.96 -7.54 -17.06
CA GLN A 260 2.24 -7.06 -16.54
C GLN A 260 2.02 -6.05 -15.41
N TYR A 261 1.13 -5.08 -15.62
CA TYR A 261 0.83 -4.05 -14.62
C TYR A 261 0.29 -4.64 -13.32
N ASN A 262 -0.74 -5.50 -13.39
CA ASN A 262 -1.32 -6.15 -12.20
C ASN A 262 -0.35 -7.13 -11.54
N GLN A 263 0.46 -7.85 -12.31
CA GLN A 263 1.50 -8.71 -11.76
C GLN A 263 2.54 -7.88 -11.00
N GLY A 264 2.97 -6.75 -11.56
CA GLY A 264 3.88 -5.81 -10.92
C GLY A 264 3.28 -5.23 -9.63
N MET A 265 2.02 -4.81 -9.68
CA MET A 265 1.29 -4.30 -8.52
C MET A 265 1.17 -5.36 -7.41
N TRP A 266 0.84 -6.60 -7.77
CA TRP A 266 0.77 -7.71 -6.82
C TRP A 266 2.13 -8.00 -6.16
N LYS A 267 3.21 -7.97 -6.93
CA LYS A 267 4.57 -8.11 -6.39
C LYS A 267 4.92 -6.97 -5.42
N ASN A 268 4.55 -5.73 -5.73
CA ASN A 268 4.74 -4.61 -4.80
C ASN A 268 3.94 -4.78 -3.52
N ILE A 269 2.68 -5.24 -3.60
CA ILE A 269 1.84 -5.53 -2.42
C ILE A 269 2.51 -6.57 -1.53
N LEU A 270 3.00 -7.67 -2.11
CA LEU A 270 3.72 -8.69 -1.36
C LEU A 270 5.02 -8.15 -0.76
N ALA A 271 5.74 -7.30 -1.50
CA ALA A 271 7.02 -6.74 -1.08
C ALA A 271 6.89 -5.71 0.05
N LEU A 272 5.80 -4.93 0.11
CA LEU A 272 5.58 -3.86 1.09
C LEU A 272 4.70 -4.31 2.27
N GLY A 273 3.79 -5.26 2.02
CA GLY A 273 2.83 -5.75 3.01
C GLY A 273 1.86 -4.67 3.53
N PRO A 274 1.05 -4.02 2.68
CA PRO A 274 0.03 -3.08 3.15
C PRO A 274 -0.98 -3.80 4.06
N ARG A 275 -1.39 -3.13 5.13
CA ARG A 275 -2.38 -3.65 6.10
C ARG A 275 -3.82 -3.46 5.62
N ASN A 276 -4.05 -2.64 4.60
CA ASN A 276 -5.36 -2.46 3.99
C ASN A 276 -5.77 -3.74 3.25
N THR A 277 -6.61 -4.55 3.90
CA THR A 277 -7.05 -5.85 3.37
C THR A 277 -7.91 -5.71 2.11
N ALA A 278 -8.70 -4.64 2.00
CA ALA A 278 -9.56 -4.42 0.83
C ALA A 278 -8.73 -4.14 -0.44
N LEU A 279 -7.65 -3.35 -0.32
CA LEU A 279 -6.66 -3.17 -1.39
C LEU A 279 -6.05 -4.51 -1.83
N VAL A 280 -5.59 -5.31 -0.86
CA VAL A 280 -4.97 -6.61 -1.11
C VAL A 280 -5.93 -7.57 -1.83
N GLU A 281 -7.18 -7.67 -1.35
CA GLU A 281 -8.20 -8.53 -1.91
C GLU A 281 -8.59 -8.13 -3.35
N LEU A 282 -8.74 -6.83 -3.63
CA LEU A 282 -9.08 -6.32 -4.95
C LEU A 282 -7.97 -6.62 -5.97
N VAL A 283 -6.72 -6.28 -5.66
CA VAL A 283 -5.59 -6.54 -6.58
C VAL A 283 -5.36 -8.03 -6.76
N GLN A 284 -5.50 -8.84 -5.70
CA GLN A 284 -5.41 -10.29 -5.82
C GLN A 284 -6.51 -10.85 -6.74
N THR A 285 -7.72 -10.32 -6.66
CA THR A 285 -8.85 -10.74 -7.50
C THR A 285 -8.61 -10.37 -8.96
N ALA A 286 -8.19 -9.14 -9.25
CA ALA A 286 -7.83 -8.70 -10.60
C ALA A 286 -6.71 -9.56 -11.21
N TYR A 287 -5.67 -9.86 -10.43
CA TYR A 287 -4.58 -10.73 -10.87
C TYR A 287 -5.06 -12.16 -11.17
N LYS A 288 -5.94 -12.74 -10.34
CA LYS A 288 -6.53 -14.06 -10.59
C LYS A 288 -7.36 -14.09 -11.88
N VAL A 289 -8.19 -13.07 -12.10
CA VAL A 289 -9.00 -12.91 -13.33
C VAL A 289 -8.09 -12.90 -14.57
N LEU A 290 -6.99 -12.15 -14.52
CA LEU A 290 -5.99 -12.10 -15.58
C LEU A 290 -5.29 -13.44 -15.82
N ALA A 291 -4.92 -14.14 -14.75
CA ALA A 291 -4.28 -15.45 -14.83
C ALA A 291 -5.21 -16.50 -15.46
N ASP A 292 -6.49 -16.52 -15.09
CA ASP A 292 -7.47 -17.42 -15.67
C ASP A 292 -7.80 -17.06 -17.12
N ALA A 293 -7.92 -15.78 -17.44
CA ALA A 293 -8.07 -15.30 -18.81
C ALA A 293 -6.90 -15.74 -19.71
N ARG A 294 -5.66 -15.71 -19.19
CA ARG A 294 -4.46 -16.22 -19.90
C ARG A 294 -4.60 -17.70 -20.21
N ARG A 295 -5.03 -18.52 -19.24
CA ARG A 295 -5.25 -19.96 -19.43
C ARG A 295 -6.32 -20.23 -20.48
N MET A 296 -7.39 -19.44 -20.51
CA MET A 296 -8.44 -19.54 -21.52
C MET A 296 -7.91 -19.26 -22.93
N ARG A 297 -7.00 -18.29 -23.09
CA ARG A 297 -6.38 -17.99 -24.38
C ARG A 297 -5.52 -19.13 -24.89
N VAL A 298 -4.67 -19.70 -24.03
CA VAL A 298 -3.79 -20.82 -24.40
C VAL A 298 -4.59 -22.03 -24.89
N ARG A 299 -5.78 -22.28 -24.35
CA ARG A 299 -6.63 -23.42 -24.75
C ARG A 299 -7.37 -23.25 -26.08
N ARG A 300 -7.41 -22.04 -26.64
CA ARG A 300 -8.09 -21.78 -27.93
C ARG A 300 -7.19 -22.03 -29.14
N TRP A 301 -5.91 -22.25 -28.90
CA TRP A 301 -4.90 -22.57 -29.89
C TRP A 301 -4.40 -24.00 -29.65
#